data_AF-A0A7K4SXL3-F1
#
_entry.id   AF-A0A7K4SXL3-F1
#
_cell.length_a   1.000
_cell.length_b   1.000
_cell.length_c   1.000
_cell.angle_alpha   90.00
_cell.angle_beta   90.00
_cell.angle_gamma   90.00
#
_symmetry.space_group_name_H-M   'P 1'
#
loop_
_entity.id
_entity.type
_entity.pdbx_description
1 polymer ?
#
loop_
_entity_poly.entity_id
_entity_poly.type
_entity_poly.pdbx_seq_one_letter_code
_entity_poly.pdbx_strand_id
1 'polypeptide(L)'
;MTNLGALITSVELCSSVTFPTLKKLSVKDMLMGHELADLELDVSFPCFPDVVTIWSSVSKHVRQQLLKEEAVSVTGLGTFYIKKCHSFENGKMLTFQRPVFSLSRTVAQIRELQRASVPVPGEIKKVPVSYKKIHLDVPYSEEVVQHCMQETLDFFYFILKKKEDTDFILKDVGTLAIRGREVKMTFCEDFLLSLNKSTDMVEKLLTKKWVISDKEVTLFPSRFGRVHQFPQFEIRIVPRRVSLTDIETCTEVGSGLSSTGTKGNVSD
;
A
#
# COMPACT_ATOMS: atom_id res chain seq x y z
N MET A 1 -10.01 -37.74 0.24
CA MET A 1 -10.88 -36.55 0.25
C MET A 1 -10.81 -35.93 1.64
N THR A 2 -9.87 -35.01 1.83
CA THR A 2 -9.51 -34.45 3.14
C THR A 2 -10.03 -33.02 3.28
N ASN A 3 -10.99 -32.87 4.18
CA ASN A 3 -11.39 -31.72 4.99
C ASN A 3 -11.09 -30.30 4.47
N LEU A 4 -12.14 -29.63 3.99
CA LEU A 4 -12.25 -28.20 3.73
C LEU A 4 -12.47 -27.38 5.04
N GLY A 5 -11.88 -27.82 6.16
CA GLY A 5 -12.18 -27.34 7.51
C GLY A 5 -10.99 -26.74 8.28
N ALA A 6 -9.84 -26.51 7.62
CA ALA A 6 -8.58 -26.17 8.31
C ALA A 6 -7.95 -24.83 7.90
N LEU A 7 -8.72 -23.82 7.45
CA LEU A 7 -8.18 -22.50 7.07
C LEU A 7 -8.88 -21.30 7.71
N ILE A 8 -9.75 -21.52 8.70
CA ILE A 8 -10.36 -20.43 9.48
C ILE A 8 -9.87 -20.54 10.92
N THR A 9 -8.60 -20.21 11.15
CA THR A 9 -8.14 -19.95 12.52
C THR A 9 -7.10 -18.84 12.51
N SER A 10 -7.24 -17.92 13.47
CA SER A 10 -6.38 -16.78 13.82
C SER A 10 -6.54 -15.47 13.04
N VAL A 11 -7.71 -14.82 13.20
CA VAL A 11 -7.77 -13.34 13.26
C VAL A 11 -8.40 -12.97 14.61
N GLU A 12 -7.63 -13.14 15.69
CA GLU A 12 -7.93 -12.52 16.98
C GLU A 12 -7.39 -11.09 16.94
N LEU A 13 -8.20 -10.17 16.43
CA LEU A 13 -7.91 -8.73 16.49
C LEU A 13 -8.14 -8.22 17.92
N CYS A 14 -7.02 -8.11 18.64
CA CYS A 14 -6.81 -7.35 19.88
C CYS A 14 -7.92 -6.31 20.18
N SER A 15 -8.62 -6.55 21.29
CA SER A 15 -9.89 -5.98 21.74
C SER A 15 -9.89 -4.52 22.24
N SER A 16 -9.12 -3.59 21.63
CA SER A 16 -9.09 -2.20 22.14
C SER A 16 -9.02 -1.07 21.10
N VAL A 17 -9.29 -1.34 19.82
CA VAL A 17 -9.45 -0.26 18.82
C VAL A 17 -10.86 -0.28 18.25
N THR A 18 -11.71 0.63 18.72
CA THR A 18 -13.09 0.76 18.27
C THR A 18 -13.10 1.55 16.97
N PHE A 19 -13.11 0.85 15.83
CA PHE A 19 -13.38 1.45 14.52
C PHE A 19 -14.90 1.40 14.26
N PRO A 20 -15.62 2.54 14.25
CA PRO A 20 -17.08 2.52 14.05
C PRO A 20 -17.47 1.87 12.71
N THR A 21 -16.65 2.08 11.66
CA THR A 21 -16.91 1.58 10.30
C THR A 21 -16.31 0.19 10.05
N LEU A 22 -15.09 -0.10 10.53
CA LEU A 22 -14.45 -1.40 10.32
C LEU A 22 -15.00 -2.51 11.24
N LYS A 23 -15.67 -2.18 12.36
CA LYS A 23 -16.42 -3.19 13.14
C LYS A 23 -17.60 -3.77 12.37
N LYS A 24 -18.28 -3.00 11.51
CA LYS A 24 -19.39 -3.52 10.69
C LYS A 24 -18.94 -4.59 9.69
N LEU A 25 -17.64 -4.67 9.40
CA LEU A 25 -17.06 -5.62 8.45
C LEU A 25 -16.61 -6.95 9.06
N SER A 26 -16.68 -7.11 10.39
CA SER A 26 -16.35 -8.38 11.05
C SER A 26 -17.55 -9.04 11.74
N VAL A 27 -18.68 -8.34 11.91
CA VAL A 27 -19.79 -8.86 12.73
C VAL A 27 -20.92 -9.45 11.88
N LYS A 28 -21.09 -9.03 10.62
CA LYS A 28 -22.19 -9.54 9.78
C LYS A 28 -22.03 -11.01 9.36
N ASP A 29 -20.81 -11.56 9.43
CA ASP A 29 -20.55 -12.97 9.09
C ASP A 29 -20.34 -13.87 10.33
N MET A 30 -20.43 -13.36 11.56
CA MET A 30 -20.14 -14.18 12.76
C MET A 30 -21.22 -14.23 13.84
N LEU A 31 -22.26 -13.38 13.87
CA LEU A 31 -23.29 -13.50 14.91
C LEU A 31 -24.71 -13.23 14.37
N MET A 32 -25.39 -14.36 14.10
CA MET A 32 -26.80 -14.69 14.32
C MET A 32 -27.81 -13.55 14.50
N GLY A 33 -28.98 -13.73 13.87
CA GLY A 33 -30.17 -12.93 14.11
C GLY A 33 -30.46 -12.73 15.60
N HIS A 34 -30.45 -11.48 16.03
CA HIS A 34 -31.52 -10.87 16.81
C HIS A 34 -31.34 -9.34 16.77
N GLU A 35 -32.45 -8.68 16.45
CA GLU A 35 -32.89 -7.33 16.79
C GLU A 35 -31.86 -6.34 17.40
N LEU A 36 -31.50 -5.32 16.63
CA LEU A 36 -30.87 -4.09 17.12
C LEU A 36 -31.83 -2.93 16.88
N ALA A 37 -32.74 -2.73 17.83
CA ALA A 37 -33.43 -1.45 17.99
C ALA A 37 -32.52 -0.47 18.77
N ASP A 38 -32.56 0.80 18.38
CA ASP A 38 -32.07 1.96 19.12
C ASP A 38 -30.56 2.24 19.13
N LEU A 39 -29.90 2.11 17.97
CA LEU A 39 -28.72 2.92 17.66
C LEU A 39 -29.06 3.87 16.52
N GLU A 40 -29.24 5.15 16.86
CA GLU A 40 -29.29 6.27 15.92
C GLU A 40 -27.89 6.38 15.27
N LEU A 41 -27.68 5.56 14.24
CA LEU A 41 -26.46 5.53 13.45
C LEU A 41 -26.49 6.72 12.52
N ASP A 42 -25.53 7.63 12.67
CA ASP A 42 -25.18 8.61 11.64
C ASP A 42 -24.71 7.83 10.39
N VAL A 43 -25.64 7.61 9.47
CA VAL A 43 -25.54 6.64 8.36
C VAL A 43 -24.74 7.14 7.15
N SER A 44 -23.99 8.23 7.30
CA SER A 44 -23.25 8.83 6.19
C SER A 44 -21.77 8.40 6.16
N PHE A 45 -21.49 7.10 6.22
CA PHE A 45 -20.11 6.61 6.07
C PHE A 45 -19.93 5.75 4.80
N PRO A 46 -18.89 5.99 3.97
CA PRO A 46 -18.78 5.38 2.65
C PRO A 46 -18.44 3.87 2.72
N CYS A 47 -18.99 3.06 1.80
CA CYS A 47 -18.63 1.64 1.67
C CYS A 47 -17.27 1.46 0.96
N PHE A 48 -16.74 0.23 0.87
CA PHE A 48 -15.39 0.02 0.30
C PHE A 48 -15.16 0.63 -1.10
N PRO A 49 -16.04 0.43 -2.11
CA PRO A 49 -15.97 1.14 -3.38
C PRO A 49 -15.92 2.66 -3.25
N ASP A 50 -16.61 3.20 -2.25
CA ASP A 50 -16.69 4.63 -2.01
C ASP A 50 -15.39 5.17 -1.40
N VAL A 51 -14.76 4.42 -0.50
CA VAL A 51 -13.43 4.76 0.03
C VAL A 51 -12.41 4.81 -1.10
N VAL A 52 -12.43 3.83 -2.01
CA VAL A 52 -11.59 3.84 -3.22
C VAL A 52 -11.91 5.04 -4.11
N THR A 53 -13.18 5.42 -4.23
CA THR A 53 -13.61 6.58 -5.02
C THR A 53 -13.10 7.89 -4.43
N ILE A 54 -13.21 8.08 -3.12
CA ILE A 54 -12.68 9.25 -2.41
C ILE A 54 -11.17 9.35 -2.59
N TRP A 55 -10.43 8.26 -2.35
CA TRP A 55 -8.97 8.24 -2.53
C TRP A 55 -8.54 8.35 -4.00
N SER A 56 -9.36 7.93 -4.96
CA SER A 56 -9.13 8.20 -6.39
C SER A 56 -9.23 9.70 -6.68
N SER A 57 -10.19 10.40 -6.09
CA SER A 57 -10.29 11.86 -6.17
C SER A 57 -9.09 12.56 -5.50
N VAL A 58 -8.65 12.07 -4.32
CA VAL A 58 -7.41 12.55 -3.67
C VAL A 58 -6.20 12.39 -4.58
N SER A 59 -6.06 11.22 -5.22
CA SER A 59 -4.94 10.92 -6.12
C SER A 59 -4.96 11.82 -7.36
N LYS A 60 -6.14 12.04 -7.96
CA LYS A 60 -6.35 13.00 -9.05
C LYS A 60 -5.92 14.42 -8.63
N HIS A 61 -6.30 14.85 -7.43
CA HIS A 61 -5.91 16.16 -6.90
C HIS A 61 -4.39 16.29 -6.73
N VAL A 62 -3.73 15.29 -6.13
CA VAL A 62 -2.27 15.23 -5.98
C VAL A 62 -1.59 15.33 -7.34
N ARG A 63 -2.01 14.51 -8.31
CA ARG A 63 -1.49 14.52 -9.69
C ARG A 63 -1.60 15.90 -10.32
N GLN A 64 -2.77 16.53 -10.24
CA GLN A 64 -3.02 17.84 -10.84
C GLN A 64 -2.14 18.95 -10.27
N GLN A 65 -1.91 18.97 -8.95
CA GLN A 65 -1.04 19.99 -8.34
C GLN A 65 0.44 19.73 -8.65
N LEU A 66 0.88 18.47 -8.68
CA LEU A 66 2.27 18.14 -9.04
C LEU A 66 2.61 18.51 -10.49
N LEU A 67 1.66 18.37 -11.42
CA LEU A 67 1.83 18.83 -12.80
C LEU A 67 1.91 20.36 -12.92
N LYS A 68 1.46 21.10 -11.90
CA LYS A 68 1.65 22.55 -11.77
C LYS A 68 2.91 22.92 -10.99
N GLU A 69 3.75 21.93 -10.68
CA GLU A 69 4.96 22.07 -9.86
C GLU A 69 4.69 22.54 -8.41
N GLU A 70 3.47 22.36 -7.88
CA GLU A 70 3.16 22.64 -6.47
C GLU A 70 3.45 21.39 -5.60
N ALA A 71 4.05 21.58 -4.43
CA ALA A 71 4.20 20.49 -3.47
C ALA A 71 2.88 20.19 -2.77
N VAL A 72 2.51 18.92 -2.66
CA VAL A 72 1.21 18.50 -2.11
C VAL A 72 1.41 17.71 -0.83
N SER A 73 0.78 18.16 0.25
CA SER A 73 0.75 17.44 1.53
C SER A 73 -0.50 16.60 1.67
N VAL A 74 -0.34 15.28 1.79
CA VAL A 74 -1.39 14.40 2.30
C VAL A 74 -1.18 14.28 3.80
N THR A 75 -2.01 14.98 4.59
CA THR A 75 -1.88 15.00 6.04
C THR A 75 -1.84 13.58 6.60
N GLY A 76 -0.90 13.32 7.52
CA GLY A 76 -0.69 11.99 8.08
C GLY A 76 0.14 11.04 7.21
N LEU A 77 0.04 11.09 5.88
CA LEU A 77 0.77 10.19 4.98
C LEU A 77 2.16 10.72 4.59
N GLY A 78 2.23 11.94 4.03
CA GLY A 78 3.49 12.52 3.54
C GLY A 78 3.32 13.72 2.63
N THR A 79 4.38 14.09 1.91
CA THR A 79 4.39 15.23 0.99
C THR A 79 5.05 14.85 -0.33
N PHE A 80 4.35 15.13 -1.42
CA PHE A 80 4.86 15.00 -2.78
C PHE A 80 5.40 16.33 -3.27
N TYR A 81 6.49 16.33 -4.03
CA TYR A 81 7.00 17.52 -4.69
C TYR A 81 7.82 17.14 -5.92
N ILE A 82 8.08 18.12 -6.80
CA ILE A 82 8.91 17.94 -7.98
C ILE A 82 10.29 18.56 -7.73
N LYS A 83 11.34 17.78 -7.99
CA LYS A 83 12.72 18.23 -7.97
C LYS A 83 13.24 18.32 -9.41
N LYS A 84 13.68 19.51 -9.83
CA LYS A 84 14.39 19.69 -11.09
C LYS A 84 15.80 19.11 -10.96
N CYS A 85 16.12 18.15 -11.83
CA CYS A 85 17.42 17.50 -11.91
C CYS A 85 18.02 17.79 -13.29
N HIS A 86 19.35 17.87 -13.38
CA HIS A 86 20.03 18.14 -14.64
C HIS A 86 21.03 17.03 -14.97
N SER A 87 21.14 16.66 -16.24
CA SER A 87 22.15 15.72 -16.76
C SER A 87 22.76 16.27 -18.02
N PHE A 88 24.10 16.28 -18.12
CA PHE A 88 24.79 16.75 -19.31
C PHE A 88 25.07 15.56 -20.22
N GLU A 89 24.48 15.57 -21.41
CA GLU A 89 24.57 14.46 -22.36
C GLU A 89 24.76 15.01 -23.77
N ASN A 90 25.73 14.47 -24.51
CA ASN A 90 26.03 14.86 -25.89
C ASN A 90 26.19 16.38 -26.09
N GLY A 91 26.85 17.06 -25.15
CA GLY A 91 27.04 18.52 -25.22
C GLY A 91 25.81 19.35 -24.85
N LYS A 92 24.68 18.73 -24.49
CA LYS A 92 23.43 19.40 -24.14
C LYS A 92 23.05 19.17 -22.68
N MET A 93 22.59 20.24 -22.03
CA MET A 93 21.97 20.14 -20.71
C MET A 93 20.53 19.63 -20.84
N LEU A 94 20.25 18.46 -20.27
CA LEU A 94 18.91 17.91 -20.14
C LEU A 94 18.35 18.23 -18.75
N THR A 95 17.12 18.70 -18.69
CA THR A 95 16.41 19.00 -17.45
C THR A 95 15.29 17.98 -17.26
N PHE A 96 15.24 17.37 -16.08
CA PHE A 96 14.27 16.36 -15.71
C PHE A 96 13.45 16.83 -14.53
N GLN A 97 12.16 16.54 -14.60
CA GLN A 97 11.20 16.76 -13.53
C GLN A 97 11.07 15.44 -12.75
N ARG A 98 11.74 15.36 -11.61
CA ARG A 98 11.77 14.16 -10.76
C ARG A 98 10.71 14.30 -9.66
N PRO A 99 9.65 13.47 -9.64
CA PRO A 99 8.77 13.42 -8.49
C PRO A 99 9.47 12.78 -7.29
N VAL A 100 9.23 13.33 -6.11
CA VAL A 100 9.78 12.86 -4.84
C VAL A 100 8.66 12.79 -3.83
N PHE A 101 8.66 11.71 -3.02
CA PHE A 101 7.79 11.57 -1.88
C PHE A 101 8.61 11.64 -0.59
N SER A 102 8.21 12.54 0.30
CA SER A 102 8.71 12.65 1.66
C SER A 102 7.70 12.06 2.63
N LEU A 103 8.10 10.99 3.33
CA LEU A 103 7.28 10.37 4.36
C LEU A 103 6.99 11.34 5.51
N SER A 104 5.76 11.32 6.05
CA SER A 104 5.39 12.14 7.21
C SER A 104 6.16 11.70 8.46
N ARG A 105 6.34 12.62 9.42
CA ARG A 105 6.93 12.29 10.72
C ARG A 105 6.11 11.23 11.46
N THR A 106 4.78 11.29 11.38
CA THR A 106 3.85 10.34 11.98
C THR A 106 4.15 8.92 11.52
N VAL A 107 4.23 8.69 10.21
CA VAL A 107 4.52 7.36 9.65
C VAL A 107 5.97 6.97 9.93
N ALA A 108 6.91 7.93 9.82
CA ALA A 108 8.33 7.69 10.06
C ALA A 108 8.63 7.15 11.47
N GLN A 109 7.85 7.57 12.48
CA GLN A 109 8.05 7.17 13.88
C GLN A 109 7.52 5.76 14.20
N ILE A 110 6.49 5.28 13.50
CA ILE A 110 5.80 4.01 13.86
C ILE A 110 6.70 2.77 13.71
N ARG A 111 7.77 2.83 12.91
CA ARG A 111 8.73 1.71 12.73
C ARG A 111 10.18 2.12 12.53
N GLU A 112 10.59 3.26 13.10
CA GLU A 112 11.95 3.78 12.87
C GLU A 112 12.24 3.98 11.37
N LEU A 113 11.23 4.32 10.55
CA LEU A 113 11.38 4.59 9.12
C LEU A 113 12.03 5.96 8.86
N GLN A 114 12.69 6.55 9.87
CA GLN A 114 13.27 7.89 9.84
C GLN A 114 14.29 8.06 8.71
N ARG A 115 14.99 6.97 8.35
CA ARG A 115 15.92 6.97 7.20
C ARG A 115 15.25 7.26 5.85
N ALA A 116 13.93 7.11 5.76
CA ALA A 116 13.16 7.35 4.52
C ALA A 116 12.53 8.75 4.43
N SER A 117 12.65 9.59 5.47
CA SER A 117 12.12 10.95 5.43
C SER A 117 13.18 11.89 4.84
N VAL A 118 12.93 12.38 3.62
CA VAL A 118 13.77 13.40 2.98
C VAL A 118 13.13 14.77 3.22
N PRO A 119 13.82 15.73 3.88
CA PRO A 119 13.25 17.05 4.12
C PRO A 119 12.78 17.70 2.82
N VAL A 120 11.56 18.24 2.83
CA VAL A 120 11.06 19.05 1.72
C VAL A 120 11.79 20.39 1.74
N PRO A 121 12.37 20.86 0.62
CA PRO A 121 13.01 22.17 0.56
C PRO A 121 12.04 23.30 0.96
N GLY A 122 12.49 24.21 1.83
CA GLY A 122 11.64 25.26 2.41
C GLY A 122 11.10 26.28 1.40
N GLU A 123 11.73 26.38 0.22
CA GLU A 123 11.35 27.28 -0.86
C GLU A 123 10.13 26.81 -1.65
N ILE A 124 9.75 25.53 -1.53
CA ILE A 124 8.64 24.97 -2.31
C ILE A 124 7.33 25.26 -1.60
N LYS A 125 6.44 25.99 -2.28
CA LYS A 125 5.07 26.22 -1.80
C LYS A 125 4.36 24.89 -1.61
N LYS A 126 4.01 24.60 -0.36
CA LYS A 126 3.32 23.38 0.05
C LYS A 126 1.82 23.65 0.21
N VAL A 127 1.00 22.92 -0.54
CA VAL A 127 -0.46 22.96 -0.47
C VAL A 127 -0.98 21.65 0.14
N PRO A 128 -1.82 21.67 1.19
CA PRO A 128 -2.46 20.46 1.68
C PRO A 128 -3.53 19.97 0.71
N VAL A 129 -3.80 18.66 0.71
CA VAL A 129 -5.00 18.11 0.06
C VAL A 129 -6.22 18.80 0.66
N SER A 130 -7.05 19.37 -0.21
CA SER A 130 -8.20 20.17 0.19
C SER A 130 -9.48 19.36 0.11
N TYR A 131 -10.07 19.03 1.26
CA TYR A 131 -11.36 18.32 1.34
C TYR A 131 -12.47 19.08 0.59
N LYS A 132 -12.45 20.42 0.65
CA LYS A 132 -13.28 21.31 -0.20
C LYS A 132 -13.19 21.02 -1.68
N LYS A 133 -12.02 20.68 -2.21
CA LYS A 133 -11.87 20.36 -3.63
C LYS A 133 -12.24 18.91 -3.93
N ILE A 134 -11.98 18.00 -2.99
CA ILE A 134 -12.30 16.57 -3.14
C ILE A 134 -13.81 16.34 -3.15
N HIS A 135 -14.57 16.94 -2.22
CA HIS A 135 -16.01 16.75 -2.13
C HIS A 135 -16.77 17.26 -3.37
N LEU A 136 -16.20 18.18 -4.13
CA LEU A 136 -16.80 18.64 -5.40
C LEU A 136 -16.69 17.59 -6.51
N ASP A 137 -15.77 16.62 -6.37
CA ASP A 137 -15.51 15.55 -7.33
C ASP A 137 -16.20 14.22 -6.95
N VAL A 138 -16.86 14.14 -5.80
CA VAL A 138 -17.48 12.91 -5.26
C VAL A 138 -18.84 13.21 -4.62
N PRO A 139 -19.79 12.26 -4.55
CA PRO A 139 -21.12 12.49 -3.97
C PRO A 139 -21.13 12.43 -2.44
N TYR A 140 -20.09 12.95 -1.77
CA TYR A 140 -19.95 12.93 -0.31
C TYR A 140 -19.68 14.34 0.19
N SER A 141 -20.10 14.65 1.43
CA SER A 141 -19.81 15.94 2.05
C SER A 141 -18.32 16.10 2.38
N GLU A 142 -17.90 17.33 2.67
CA GLU A 142 -16.51 17.61 3.09
C GLU A 142 -16.13 16.82 4.35
N GLU A 143 -17.05 16.73 5.31
CA GLU A 143 -16.88 16.01 6.58
C GLU A 143 -16.70 14.51 6.35
N VAL A 144 -17.52 13.91 5.47
CA VAL A 144 -17.42 12.50 5.12
C VAL A 144 -16.09 12.18 4.44
N VAL A 145 -15.64 13.04 3.52
CA VAL A 145 -14.32 12.93 2.88
C VAL A 145 -13.20 12.99 3.92
N GLN A 146 -13.26 13.96 4.84
CA GLN A 146 -12.27 14.11 5.89
C GLN A 146 -12.20 12.87 6.78
N HIS A 147 -13.34 12.38 7.28
CA HIS A 147 -13.39 11.20 8.14
C HIS A 147 -12.92 9.94 7.42
N CYS A 148 -13.34 9.74 6.16
CA CYS A 148 -12.90 8.61 5.34
C CYS A 148 -11.37 8.56 5.21
N MET A 149 -10.74 9.70 4.90
CA MET A 149 -9.29 9.79 4.80
C MET A 149 -8.60 9.51 6.15
N GLN A 150 -9.14 10.05 7.23
CA GLN A 150 -8.62 9.85 8.59
C GLN A 150 -8.68 8.38 9.00
N GLU A 151 -9.85 7.73 8.86
CA GLU A 151 -10.02 6.31 9.22
C GLU A 151 -9.16 5.38 8.37
N THR A 152 -9.01 5.66 7.07
CA THR A 152 -8.11 4.90 6.20
C THR A 152 -6.67 4.96 6.71
N LEU A 153 -6.21 6.15 7.13
CA LEU A 153 -4.88 6.35 7.66
C LEU A 153 -4.70 5.73 9.05
N ASP A 154 -5.72 5.77 9.90
CA ASP A 154 -5.68 5.12 11.21
C ASP A 154 -5.56 3.60 11.08
N PHE A 155 -6.26 3.00 10.13
CA PHE A 155 -6.11 1.57 9.83
C PHE A 155 -4.74 1.26 9.22
N PHE A 156 -4.25 2.11 8.31
CA PHE A 156 -2.88 2.01 7.80
C PHE A 156 -1.84 2.05 8.93
N TYR A 157 -1.99 2.97 9.89
CA TYR A 157 -1.10 3.06 11.06
C TYR A 157 -1.21 1.84 11.95
N PHE A 158 -2.40 1.26 12.10
CA PHE A 158 -2.59 0.03 12.86
C PHE A 158 -1.80 -1.14 12.25
N ILE A 159 -1.92 -1.35 10.93
CA ILE A 159 -1.11 -2.35 10.19
C ILE A 159 0.38 -2.06 10.34
N LEU A 160 0.77 -0.78 10.27
CA LEU A 160 2.14 -0.38 10.52
C LEU A 160 2.59 -0.70 11.95
N LYS A 161 1.80 -0.47 13.00
CA LYS A 161 2.17 -0.85 14.37
C LYS A 161 2.35 -2.36 14.53
N LYS A 162 1.60 -3.18 13.77
CA LYS A 162 1.67 -4.66 13.79
C LYS A 162 2.88 -5.27 13.09
N LYS A 163 3.82 -4.47 12.58
CA LYS A 163 5.03 -4.96 11.88
C LYS A 163 4.78 -5.71 10.56
N GLU A 164 3.56 -5.66 10.01
CA GLU A 164 3.16 -6.20 8.72
C GLU A 164 3.48 -5.32 7.50
N ASP A 165 3.52 -5.91 6.31
CA ASP A 165 3.85 -5.19 5.08
C ASP A 165 2.61 -4.56 4.44
N THR A 166 2.77 -3.37 3.84
CA THR A 166 1.64 -2.63 3.27
C THR A 166 2.01 -1.82 2.02
N ASP A 167 1.05 -1.73 1.10
CA ASP A 167 1.06 -0.83 -0.05
C ASP A 167 -0.03 0.22 0.09
N PHE A 168 0.34 1.48 -0.08
CA PHE A 168 -0.60 2.59 -0.21
C PHE A 168 -0.60 3.06 -1.66
N ILE A 169 -1.70 2.79 -2.37
CA ILE A 169 -1.84 3.04 -3.81
C ILE A 169 -2.52 4.38 -4.00
N LEU A 170 -1.85 5.29 -4.72
CA LEU A 170 -2.41 6.55 -5.20
C LEU A 170 -2.62 6.41 -6.71
N LYS A 171 -3.87 6.20 -7.10
CA LYS A 171 -4.27 5.93 -8.50
C LYS A 171 -3.71 7.01 -9.45
N ASP A 172 -3.12 6.58 -10.56
CA ASP A 172 -2.52 7.43 -11.59
C ASP A 172 -1.32 8.30 -11.10
N VAL A 173 -0.82 8.05 -9.88
CA VAL A 173 0.37 8.71 -9.32
C VAL A 173 1.46 7.69 -9.05
N GLY A 174 1.16 6.67 -8.25
CA GLY A 174 2.15 5.67 -7.84
C GLY A 174 1.77 4.88 -6.59
N THR A 175 2.70 4.03 -6.13
CA THR A 175 2.50 3.18 -4.94
C THR A 175 3.59 3.41 -3.91
N LEU A 176 3.19 3.65 -2.66
CA LEU A 176 4.07 3.66 -1.50
C LEU A 176 4.09 2.27 -0.87
N ALA A 177 5.19 1.55 -1.10
CA ALA A 177 5.40 0.23 -0.51
C ALA A 177 6.25 0.33 0.76
N ILE A 178 5.75 -0.24 1.86
CA ILE A 178 6.47 -0.37 3.13
C ILE A 178 6.67 -1.85 3.43
N ARG A 179 7.93 -2.27 3.50
CA ARG A 179 8.33 -3.66 3.80
C ARG A 179 9.30 -3.68 4.97
N GLY A 180 8.86 -4.18 6.12
CA GLY A 180 9.64 -4.07 7.36
C GLY A 180 9.98 -2.63 7.73
N ARG A 181 11.25 -2.24 7.55
CA ARG A 181 11.77 -0.86 7.76
C ARG A 181 12.09 -0.10 6.46
N GLU A 182 11.92 -0.74 5.32
CA GLU A 182 12.21 -0.16 4.02
C GLU A 182 10.94 0.50 3.45
N VAL A 183 11.11 1.69 2.89
CA VAL A 183 10.04 2.48 2.28
C VAL A 183 10.45 2.76 0.85
N LYS A 184 9.59 2.42 -0.11
CA LYS A 184 9.82 2.60 -1.53
C LYS A 184 8.61 3.26 -2.16
N MET A 185 8.80 4.45 -2.72
CA MET A 185 7.78 5.09 -3.56
C MET A 185 8.10 4.76 -5.02
N THR A 186 7.13 4.20 -5.72
CA THR A 186 7.15 4.03 -7.17
C THR A 186 6.14 4.96 -7.81
N PHE A 187 6.35 5.31 -9.08
CA PHE A 187 5.49 6.23 -9.82
C PHE A 187 5.01 5.59 -11.11
N CYS A 188 3.75 5.86 -11.45
CA CYS A 188 3.17 5.39 -12.71
C CYS A 188 3.89 6.01 -13.91
N GLU A 189 4.19 5.21 -14.93
CA GLU A 189 4.88 5.72 -16.13
C GLU A 189 4.08 6.82 -16.83
N ASP A 190 2.76 6.70 -16.91
CA ASP A 190 1.89 7.72 -17.49
C ASP A 190 1.99 9.06 -16.75
N PHE A 191 2.17 9.01 -15.43
CA PHE A 191 2.42 10.22 -14.63
C PHE A 191 3.79 10.83 -14.96
N LEU A 192 4.84 10.00 -15.06
CA LEU A 192 6.19 10.46 -15.42
C LEU A 192 6.23 11.07 -16.83
N LEU A 193 5.52 10.46 -17.77
CA LEU A 193 5.35 10.96 -19.14
C LEU A 193 4.60 12.29 -19.16
N SER A 194 3.52 12.41 -18.39
CA SER A 194 2.78 13.67 -18.26
C SER A 194 3.64 14.80 -17.69
N LEU A 195 4.55 14.46 -16.77
CA LEU A 195 5.42 15.41 -16.10
C LEU A 195 6.61 15.86 -16.96
N ASN A 196 7.26 14.92 -17.68
CA ASN A 196 8.47 15.20 -18.47
C ASN A 196 8.18 15.45 -19.95
N LYS A 197 6.97 15.15 -20.43
CA LYS A 197 6.49 15.36 -21.80
C LYS A 197 7.34 14.69 -22.89
N SER A 198 8.17 13.73 -22.52
CA SER A 198 9.12 13.04 -23.41
C SER A 198 9.41 11.63 -22.90
N THR A 199 9.21 10.63 -23.77
CA THR A 199 9.52 9.23 -23.46
C THR A 199 11.02 9.01 -23.23
N ASP A 200 11.90 9.60 -24.05
CA ASP A 200 13.36 9.54 -23.86
C ASP A 200 13.77 10.06 -22.47
N MET A 201 13.16 11.16 -22.01
CA MET A 201 13.45 11.69 -20.68
C MET A 201 13.01 10.74 -19.56
N VAL A 202 11.85 10.09 -19.72
CA VAL A 202 11.35 9.11 -18.74
C VAL A 202 12.24 7.86 -18.72
N GLU A 203 12.62 7.34 -19.88
CA GLU A 203 13.54 6.19 -19.98
C GLU A 203 14.88 6.49 -19.30
N LYS A 204 15.42 7.69 -19.49
CA LYS A 204 16.65 8.13 -18.81
C LYS A 204 16.47 8.28 -17.30
N LEU A 205 15.33 8.81 -16.84
CA LEU A 205 15.01 8.90 -15.42
C LEU A 205 15.01 7.53 -14.74
N LEU A 206 14.42 6.54 -15.41
CA LEU A 206 14.35 5.16 -14.93
C LEU A 206 15.73 4.48 -15.00
N THR A 207 16.45 4.63 -16.11
CA THR A 207 17.79 4.05 -16.29
C THR A 207 18.80 4.57 -15.27
N LYS A 208 18.75 5.88 -14.94
CA LYS A 208 19.57 6.48 -13.89
C LYS A 208 19.11 6.13 -12.46
N LYS A 209 18.01 5.38 -12.31
CA LYS A 209 17.38 5.02 -11.03
C LYS A 209 17.05 6.24 -10.16
N TRP A 210 16.75 7.38 -10.78
CA TRP A 210 16.30 8.57 -10.05
C TRP A 210 14.84 8.42 -9.60
N VAL A 211 14.08 7.64 -10.36
CA VAL A 211 12.69 7.28 -10.10
C VAL A 211 12.55 5.76 -10.30
N ILE A 212 11.57 5.17 -9.63
CA ILE A 212 11.23 3.75 -9.79
C ILE A 212 9.84 3.65 -10.41
N SER A 213 9.71 2.86 -11.47
CA SER A 213 8.42 2.59 -12.13
C SER A 213 7.56 1.65 -11.27
N ASP A 214 6.24 1.80 -11.36
CA ASP A 214 5.28 0.90 -10.72
C ASP A 214 5.36 -0.55 -11.23
N LYS A 215 5.83 -0.76 -12.47
CA LYS A 215 6.16 -2.08 -13.01
C LYS A 215 7.17 -2.85 -12.15
N GLU A 216 8.00 -2.13 -11.39
CA GLU A 216 9.01 -2.72 -10.49
C GLU A 216 8.52 -2.96 -9.06
N VAL A 217 7.27 -2.63 -8.72
CA VAL A 217 6.71 -2.90 -7.37
C VAL A 217 6.62 -4.39 -7.09
N THR A 218 6.38 -5.19 -8.12
CA THR A 218 6.34 -6.67 -8.04
C THR A 218 7.69 -7.27 -7.62
N LEU A 219 8.78 -6.52 -7.77
CA LEU A 219 10.14 -6.90 -7.39
C LEU A 219 10.51 -6.47 -5.96
N PHE A 220 9.57 -5.94 -5.18
CA PHE A 220 9.81 -5.55 -3.79
C PHE A 220 9.27 -6.62 -2.83
N PRO A 221 10.09 -7.63 -2.47
CA PRO A 221 9.61 -8.80 -1.77
C PRO A 221 9.11 -8.46 -0.37
N SER A 222 8.04 -9.15 0.03
CA SER A 222 7.48 -9.09 1.37
C SER A 222 8.26 -9.95 2.34
N ARG A 223 8.31 -9.56 3.62
CA ARG A 223 8.84 -10.41 4.69
C ARG A 223 7.97 -11.65 4.95
N PHE A 224 6.66 -11.50 4.81
CA PHE A 224 5.67 -12.52 5.18
C PHE A 224 4.93 -13.12 4.00
N GLY A 225 5.22 -12.66 2.77
CA GLY A 225 4.54 -13.11 1.55
C GLY A 225 3.15 -12.52 1.34
N ARG A 226 2.70 -11.64 2.24
CA ARG A 226 1.39 -10.97 2.22
C ARG A 226 1.53 -9.48 2.51
N VAL A 227 0.75 -8.66 1.80
CA VAL A 227 0.80 -7.20 1.87
C VAL A 227 -0.62 -6.64 1.93
N HIS A 228 -0.89 -5.74 2.88
CA HIS A 228 -2.16 -5.03 2.97
C HIS A 228 -2.18 -3.86 1.99
N GLN A 229 -3.18 -3.80 1.12
CA GLN A 229 -3.35 -2.76 0.12
C GLN A 229 -4.35 -1.71 0.59
N PHE A 230 -3.97 -0.45 0.52
CA PHE A 230 -4.82 0.70 0.79
C PHE A 230 -4.97 1.51 -0.50
N PRO A 231 -6.14 2.10 -0.77
CA PRO A 231 -7.36 2.16 0.05
C PRO A 231 -8.31 0.96 -0.13
N GLN A 232 -7.94 -0.07 -0.90
CA GLN A 232 -8.82 -1.20 -1.24
C GLN A 232 -9.05 -2.18 -0.08
N PHE A 233 -8.21 -2.12 0.96
CA PHE A 233 -8.19 -2.98 2.16
C PHE A 233 -8.10 -4.48 1.86
N GLU A 234 -7.40 -4.84 0.78
CA GLU A 234 -7.19 -6.22 0.35
C GLU A 234 -5.82 -6.74 0.79
N ILE A 235 -5.70 -8.05 0.98
CA ILE A 235 -4.42 -8.72 1.20
C ILE A 235 -3.94 -9.29 -0.13
N ARG A 236 -2.80 -8.79 -0.61
CA ARG A 236 -2.14 -9.27 -1.83
C ARG A 236 -1.00 -10.21 -1.50
N ILE A 237 -0.89 -11.30 -2.28
CA ILE A 237 0.26 -12.21 -2.26
C ILE A 237 1.43 -11.57 -3.01
N VAL A 238 2.59 -11.51 -2.38
CA VAL A 238 3.83 -10.90 -2.93
C VAL A 238 4.99 -11.85 -2.65
N PRO A 239 5.99 -12.00 -3.56
CA PRO A 239 7.13 -12.88 -3.32
C PRO A 239 7.76 -12.65 -1.94
N ARG A 240 8.03 -13.73 -1.20
CA ARG A 240 8.65 -13.65 0.11
C ARG A 240 10.15 -13.42 -0.03
N ARG A 241 10.72 -12.57 0.82
CA ARG A 241 12.17 -12.42 0.95
C ARG A 241 12.70 -13.72 1.58
N VAL A 242 13.48 -14.48 0.82
CA VAL A 242 14.11 -15.71 1.32
C VAL A 242 15.25 -15.31 2.26
N SER A 243 15.19 -15.72 3.52
CA SER A 243 16.30 -15.58 4.46
C SER A 243 17.18 -16.82 4.39
N LEU A 244 18.50 -16.65 4.60
CA LEU A 244 19.45 -17.78 4.65
C LEU A 244 19.10 -18.82 5.74
N THR A 245 18.31 -18.45 6.74
CA THR A 245 17.78 -19.35 7.78
C THR A 245 16.67 -20.27 7.29
N ASP A 246 16.07 -20.01 6.13
CA ASP A 246 15.02 -20.87 5.55
C ASP A 246 15.60 -22.04 4.73
N ILE A 247 16.94 -22.13 4.60
CA ILE A 247 17.64 -23.19 3.85
C ILE A 247 18.08 -24.36 4.76
N GLU A 248 18.04 -24.20 6.09
CA GLU A 248 18.34 -25.28 7.04
C GLU A 248 17.07 -25.94 7.58
N THR A 249 16.27 -26.57 6.72
CA THR A 249 15.34 -27.65 7.14
C THR A 249 15.00 -28.54 5.95
N CYS A 250 16.01 -28.98 5.21
CA CYS A 250 15.90 -30.15 4.33
C CYS A 250 17.22 -30.93 4.34
N THR A 251 17.67 -31.36 5.51
CA THR A 251 18.72 -32.38 5.62
C THR A 251 18.41 -33.33 6.77
N GLU A 252 18.06 -34.56 6.34
CA GLU A 252 18.21 -35.88 6.98
C GLU A 252 17.40 -36.24 8.23
N VAL A 253 16.57 -37.29 8.11
CA VAL A 253 16.66 -38.65 8.74
C VAL A 253 15.63 -39.52 7.97
N GLY A 254 15.85 -40.71 7.40
CA GLY A 254 16.73 -41.82 7.75
C GLY A 254 15.88 -43.06 8.06
N SER A 255 15.87 -44.03 7.14
CA SER A 255 15.93 -45.49 7.41
C SER A 255 14.75 -46.27 8.05
N GLY A 256 14.34 -47.34 7.33
CA GLY A 256 13.78 -48.61 7.85
C GLY A 256 12.25 -48.64 8.06
N LEU A 257 11.48 -49.69 7.78
CA LEU A 257 11.70 -51.11 7.50
C LEU A 257 10.38 -51.72 6.95
N SER A 258 10.51 -52.66 6.01
CA SER A 258 9.69 -53.89 5.85
C SER A 258 8.15 -53.84 5.91
N SER A 259 7.51 -54.27 4.81
CA SER A 259 6.52 -55.36 4.93
C SER A 259 6.49 -56.25 3.67
N THR A 260 6.78 -57.52 3.92
CA THR A 260 6.56 -58.68 3.07
C THR A 260 5.08 -58.93 2.82
N GLY A 261 4.71 -59.31 1.60
CA GLY A 261 3.37 -59.77 1.25
C GLY A 261 3.39 -60.65 0.01
N THR A 262 3.78 -61.91 0.20
CA THR A 262 3.71 -62.97 -0.81
C THR A 262 2.27 -63.49 -0.95
N LYS A 263 1.92 -63.86 -2.19
CA LYS A 263 1.17 -65.06 -2.63
C LYS A 263 -0.24 -64.88 -3.25
N GLY A 264 -0.40 -65.55 -4.39
CA GLY A 264 -1.63 -65.85 -5.13
C GLY A 264 -1.29 -66.16 -6.60
N ASN A 265 -0.63 -67.29 -6.88
CA ASN A 265 -1.16 -68.57 -7.39
C ASN A 265 -1.45 -68.57 -8.91
N VAL A 266 -0.63 -69.27 -9.73
CA VAL A 266 -0.76 -70.69 -10.22
C VAL A 266 -1.63 -70.75 -11.49
N SER A 267 -0.98 -70.93 -12.65
CA SER A 267 -1.06 -72.09 -13.61
C SER A 267 -2.37 -72.13 -14.41
N ASP A 268 -2.41 -72.36 -15.73
CA ASP A 268 -1.53 -73.08 -16.67
C ASP A 268 -1.12 -72.24 -17.89
#